data_AF-A0A8C8E8A4-F1
#
_entry.id   AF-A0A8C8E8A4-F1
#
_cell.length_a   1.000
_cell.length_b   1.000
_cell.length_c   1.000
_cell.angle_alpha   90.00
_cell.angle_beta   90.00
_cell.angle_gamma   90.00
#
_symmetry.space_group_name_H-M   'P 1'
#
loop_
_entity.id
_entity.type
_entity.pdbx_description
1 polymer ?
#
loop_
_entity_poly.entity_id
_entity_poly.type
_entity_poly.pdbx_seq_one_letter_code
_entity_poly.pdbx_strand_id
1 'polypeptide(L)' 'MSEREERRFVELPRESVRLMAESTGLELSDEVAALLAEDVCYRLREATQFPVHETHAPPQTDRGGF' A
#
# COMPACT_ATOMS: atom_id res chain seq x y z
N MET A 1 -1.76 -22.73 -11.87
CA MET A 1 -1.47 -21.28 -11.84
C MET A 1 -2.67 -20.60 -11.19
N SER A 2 -2.47 -20.12 -9.96
CA SER A 2 -3.25 -19.13 -9.20
C SER A 2 -4.79 -19.08 -9.28
N GLU A 3 -5.49 -20.06 -8.70
CA GLU A 3 -6.89 -19.86 -8.25
C GLU A 3 -6.99 -18.95 -7.00
N ARG A 4 -5.86 -18.54 -6.43
CA ARG A 4 -5.81 -17.70 -5.22
C ARG A 4 -6.03 -16.19 -5.51
N GLU A 5 -6.07 -15.81 -6.79
CA GLU A 5 -5.89 -14.42 -7.25
C GLU A 5 -7.21 -13.64 -7.38
N GLU A 6 -8.35 -14.31 -7.50
CA GLU A 6 -9.69 -13.69 -7.58
C GLU A 6 -10.39 -13.56 -6.22
N ARG A 7 -9.63 -13.49 -5.11
CA ARG A 7 -10.22 -12.89 -3.91
C ARG A 7 -10.58 -11.47 -4.32
N ARG A 8 -11.87 -11.15 -4.40
CA ARG A 8 -12.41 -9.84 -4.80
C ARG A 8 -11.82 -8.74 -3.91
N PHE A 9 -10.60 -8.32 -4.22
CA PHE A 9 -9.91 -7.26 -3.53
C PHE A 9 -10.72 -6.00 -3.79
N VAL A 10 -10.97 -5.24 -2.72
CA VAL A 10 -11.72 -4.01 -2.82
C VAL A 10 -10.92 -3.04 -3.69
N GLU A 11 -11.55 -2.56 -4.75
CA GLU A 11 -10.98 -1.50 -5.59
C GLU A 11 -11.12 -0.17 -4.85
N LEU A 12 -10.04 0.59 -4.78
CA LEU A 12 -10.07 1.96 -4.28
C LEU A 12 -10.69 2.85 -5.36
N PRO A 13 -11.75 3.62 -5.04
CA PRO A 13 -12.29 4.57 -5.98
C PRO A 13 -11.25 5.68 -6.22
N ARG A 14 -11.09 6.09 -7.49
CA ARG A 14 -10.18 7.18 -7.90
C ARG A 14 -10.47 8.50 -7.18
N GLU A 15 -11.71 8.70 -6.74
CA GLU A 15 -12.11 9.84 -5.92
C GLU A 15 -11.35 9.87 -4.59
N SER A 16 -11.00 8.70 -4.03
CA SER A 16 -10.14 8.62 -2.83
C SER A 16 -8.74 9.15 -3.11
N VAL A 17 -8.18 8.85 -4.28
CA VAL A 17 -6.85 9.34 -4.69
C VAL A 17 -6.89 10.85 -4.90
N ARG A 18 -7.96 11.38 -5.50
CA ARG A 18 -8.17 12.83 -5.64
C ARG A 18 -8.26 13.52 -4.29
N LEU A 19 -9.07 13.02 -3.37
CA LEU A 19 -9.18 13.59 -2.02
C LEU A 19 -7.84 13.60 -1.28
N MET A 20 -7.03 12.55 -1.43
CA MET A 20 -5.68 12.51 -0.88
C MET A 20 -4.78 13.59 -1.50
N ALA A 21 -4.79 13.74 -2.82
CA ALA A 21 -4.02 14.78 -3.49
C ALA A 21 -4.46 16.20 -3.06
N GLU A 22 -5.76 16.44 -3.00
CA GLU A 22 -6.36 17.71 -2.56
C GLU A 22 -5.95 18.03 -1.12
N SER A 23 -5.87 17.03 -0.23
CA SER A 23 -5.40 17.21 1.15
C SER A 23 -3.95 17.72 1.24
N THR A 24 -3.15 17.50 0.19
CA THR A 24 -1.77 17.97 0.05
C THR A 24 -1.63 19.23 -0.81
N GLY A 25 -2.76 19.82 -1.23
CA GLY A 25 -2.79 21.02 -2.09
C GLY A 25 -2.54 20.74 -3.58
N LEU A 26 -2.68 19.49 -4.02
CA LEU A 26 -2.51 19.08 -5.42
C LEU A 26 -3.85 18.70 -6.04
N GLU A 27 -4.16 19.27 -7.22
CA GLU A 27 -5.31 18.84 -8.02
C GLU A 27 -4.88 17.86 -9.10
N LEU A 28 -5.58 16.73 -9.20
CA LEU A 28 -5.33 15.70 -10.21
C LEU A 28 -6.42 15.70 -11.27
N SER A 29 -6.03 15.44 -12.52
CA SER A 29 -6.99 15.12 -13.57
C SER A 29 -7.63 13.75 -13.34
N ASP A 30 -8.83 13.53 -13.90
CA ASP A 30 -9.53 12.25 -13.77
C ASP A 30 -8.73 11.07 -14.34
N GLU A 31 -7.97 11.30 -15.42
CA GLU A 31 -7.10 10.31 -16.04
C GLU A 31 -5.95 9.90 -15.11
N VAL A 32 -5.27 10.88 -14.50
CA VAL A 32 -4.16 10.62 -13.57
C VAL A 32 -4.68 9.94 -12.29
N ALA A 33 -5.84 10.37 -11.79
CA ALA A 33 -6.47 9.75 -10.63
C ALA A 33 -6.86 8.28 -10.88
N ALA A 34 -7.36 7.96 -12.08
CA ALA A 34 -7.69 6.58 -12.46
C ALA A 34 -6.43 5.70 -12.53
N LEU A 35 -5.38 6.17 -13.21
CA LEU A 35 -4.10 5.45 -13.32
C LEU A 35 -3.47 5.18 -11.94
N LEU A 36 -3.48 6.18 -11.06
CA LEU A 36 -2.97 6.03 -9.70
C LEU A 36 -3.82 5.08 -8.85
N ALA A 37 -5.15 5.06 -9.03
CA ALA A 37 -6.01 4.13 -8.33
C ALA A 37 -5.70 2.67 -8.70
N GLU A 38 -5.44 2.39 -9.98
CA GLU A 38 -5.00 1.08 -10.45
C GLU A 38 -3.65 0.67 -9.83
N ASP A 39 -2.65 1.55 -9.90
CA ASP A 39 -1.31 1.31 -9.36
C ASP A 39 -1.31 1.10 -7.84
N VAL A 40 -2.04 1.92 -7.08
CA VAL A 40 -2.18 1.76 -5.63
C VAL A 40 -2.85 0.43 -5.31
N CYS A 41 -3.93 0.05 -6.02
CA CYS A 41 -4.57 -1.23 -5.80
C CYS A 41 -3.64 -2.41 -6.13
N TYR A 42 -2.79 -2.27 -7.16
CA TYR A 42 -1.78 -3.27 -7.48
C TYR A 42 -0.75 -3.41 -6.35
N ARG A 43 -0.17 -2.30 -5.89
CA ARG A 43 0.85 -2.31 -4.81
C ARG A 43 0.29 -2.82 -3.48
N LEU A 44 -0.95 -2.48 -3.15
CA LEU A 44 -1.61 -3.02 -1.95
C LEU A 44 -1.80 -4.54 -2.05
N ARG A 45 -2.18 -5.05 -3.22
CA ARG A 45 -2.27 -6.50 -3.46
C ARG A 45 -0.91 -7.16 -3.30
N GLU A 46 0.12 -6.64 -3.94
CA GLU A 46 1.50 -7.13 -3.82
C GLU A 46 1.97 -7.17 -2.36
N ALA A 47 1.78 -6.07 -1.61
CA ALA A 47 2.17 -5.97 -0.20
C ALA A 47 1.41 -6.95 0.72
N THR A 48 0.19 -7.37 0.35
CA THR A 48 -0.56 -8.38 1.11
C THR A 48 -0.20 -9.82 0.75
N GLN A 49 0.42 -10.05 -0.42
CA GLN A 49 0.87 -11.38 -0.85
C GLN A 49 2.17 -11.80 -0.18
N PHE A 50 3.05 -10.83 0.11
CA PHE A 50 4.26 -11.03 0.90
C PHE A 50 4.01 -10.47 2.32
N PRO A 51 3.59 -11.30 3.30
CA PRO A 51 3.33 -10.81 4.65
C PRO A 51 4.57 -10.07 5.14
N VAL A 52 4.37 -8.83 5.57
CA VAL A 52 5.40 -7.93 6.12
C VAL A 52 6.32 -8.76 7.00
N HIS A 53 7.51 -9.10 6.51
CA HIS A 53 8.52 -9.74 7.33
C HIS A 53 8.82 -8.74 8.43
N GLU A 54 8.40 -9.07 9.66
CA GLU A 54 8.58 -8.28 10.87
C GLU A 54 10.00 -7.71 10.93
N THR A 55 10.17 -6.47 10.47
CA THR A 55 11.39 -5.70 10.62
C THR A 55 11.25 -4.89 11.91
N HIS A 56 10.98 -5.61 13.00
CA HIS A 56 11.15 -5.08 14.33
C HIS A 56 11.81 -6.15 15.20
N ALA A 57 13.07 -6.45 14.89
CA ALA A 57 13.97 -6.91 15.94
C ALA A 57 14.14 -5.73 16.91
N PRO A 58 13.73 -5.84 18.19
CA PRO A 58 14.08 -4.83 19.18
C PRO A 58 15.61 -4.75 19.28
N PRO A 59 16.21 -3.57 19.52
CA PRO A 59 17.65 -3.47 19.69
C PRO A 59 18.06 -4.41 20.83
N GLN A 60 18.94 -5.37 20.53
CA GLN A 60 19.56 -6.19 21.56
C GLN A 60 20.41 -5.24 22.40
N THR A 61 19.90 -4.89 23.59
CA THR A 61 20.67 -4.16 24.58
C THR A 61 21.84 -5.06 24.97
N ASP A 62 23.02 -4.71 24.47
CA ASP A 62 24.29 -5.27 24.88
C ASP A 62 24.45 -5.09 26.39
N ARG A 63 24.06 -6.12 27.16
CA ARG A 63 24.40 -6.24 28.58
C ARG A 63 25.77 -6.91 28.68
N GLY A 64 26.79 -6.23 28.19
CA GLY A 64 28.17 -6.44 28.59
C GLY A 64 28.43 -5.74 29.92
N GLY A 65 28.80 -6.49 30.95
CA GLY A 65 29.32 -5.92 32.20
C GLY A 65 29.19 -6.83 33.43
N PHE A 66 30.02 -7.87 33.50
CA PHE A 66 30.60 -8.37 34.75
C PHE A 66 32.11 -8.39 34.60
#